data_AF-A0A5D0TR92-F1
#
_entry.id   AF-A0A5D0TR92-F1
#
_cell.length_a   1.000
_cell.length_b   1.000
_cell.length_c   1.000
_cell.angle_alpha   90.00
_cell.angle_beta   90.00
_cell.angle_gamma   90.00
#
_symmetry.space_group_name_H-M   'P 1'
#
loop_
_entity.id
_entity.type
_entity.pdbx_description
1 polymer ?
#
loop_
_entity_poly.entity_id
_entity_poly.type
_entity_poly.pdbx_seq_one_letter_code
_entity_poly.pdbx_strand_id
1 'polypeptide(L)'
;MDSIAFGSPALRGEVIVTGSHGGTSAAEYAASYGVAVVACNDAGSGKNAAGIAGLRGLDASGIAAIGVAHDSARIGDGLDTWENGVVSFVNERGRALGVRVGEPLKDQLVALIEREEI
;
A
#
# COMPACT_ATOMS: atom_id res chain seq x y z
N MET A 1 -7.00 5.02 -6.23
CA MET A 1 -8.43 4.64 -6.15
C MET A 1 -8.91 4.79 -4.71
N ASP A 2 -10.16 5.17 -4.44
CA ASP A 2 -10.56 5.47 -3.04
C ASP A 2 -10.67 4.23 -2.16
N SER A 3 -11.09 3.10 -2.73
CA SER A 3 -11.13 1.82 -2.01
C SER A 3 -10.63 0.65 -2.84
N ILE A 4 -9.79 -0.19 -2.23
CA ILE A 4 -9.34 -1.45 -2.84
C ILE A 4 -10.51 -2.41 -3.08
N ALA A 5 -11.61 -2.28 -2.32
CA ALA A 5 -12.81 -3.11 -2.51
C ALA A 5 -13.47 -2.92 -3.89
N PHE A 6 -13.17 -1.82 -4.60
CA PHE A 6 -13.66 -1.59 -5.96
C PHE A 6 -12.76 -2.19 -7.06
N GLY A 7 -11.68 -2.88 -6.67
CA GLY A 7 -10.78 -3.55 -7.59
C GLY A 7 -11.35 -4.83 -8.21
N SER A 8 -10.56 -5.45 -9.07
CA SER A 8 -10.87 -6.74 -9.67
C SER A 8 -9.57 -7.44 -10.12
N PRO A 9 -9.62 -8.71 -10.54
CA PRO A 9 -8.46 -9.40 -11.11
C PRO A 9 -7.85 -8.74 -12.35
N ALA A 10 -8.51 -7.75 -12.97
CA ALA A 10 -7.93 -6.93 -14.03
C ALA A 10 -6.75 -6.07 -13.55
N LEU A 11 -6.58 -5.89 -12.23
CA LEU A 11 -5.47 -5.17 -11.61
C LEU A 11 -4.25 -6.06 -11.33
N ARG A 12 -4.22 -7.28 -11.88
CA ARG A 12 -3.11 -8.22 -11.66
C ARG A 12 -1.80 -7.60 -12.13
N GLY A 13 -0.79 -7.63 -11.27
CA GLY A 13 0.53 -7.06 -11.54
C GLY A 13 0.61 -5.54 -11.42
N GLU A 14 -0.50 -4.85 -11.13
CA GLU A 14 -0.50 -3.39 -11.05
C GLU A 14 0.01 -2.86 -9.70
N VAL A 15 0.39 -1.57 -9.72
CA VAL A 15 0.69 -0.78 -8.52
C VAL A 15 -0.58 -0.04 -8.08
N ILE A 16 -1.13 -0.38 -6.93
CA ILE A 16 -2.38 0.21 -6.45
C ILE A 16 -2.13 1.13 -5.26
N VAL A 17 -2.47 2.40 -5.42
CA VAL A 17 -2.52 3.39 -4.33
C VAL A 17 -3.97 3.65 -3.95
N THR A 18 -4.30 3.49 -2.66
CA THR A 18 -5.67 3.62 -2.19
C THR A 18 -5.83 4.39 -0.89
N GLY A 19 -6.99 5.07 -0.74
CA GLY A 19 -7.42 5.69 0.51
C GLY A 19 -7.92 4.70 1.56
N SER A 20 -8.02 3.40 1.24
CA SER A 20 -8.38 2.36 2.23
C SER A 20 -7.34 2.25 3.34
N HIS A 21 -7.77 1.79 4.51
CA HIS A 21 -6.83 1.38 5.55
C HIS A 21 -6.21 0.00 5.25
N GLY A 22 -4.99 -0.25 5.69
CA GLY A 22 -4.22 -1.50 5.48
C GLY A 22 -4.63 -2.70 6.35
N GLY A 23 -5.91 -2.79 6.71
CA GLY A 23 -6.45 -3.87 7.54
C GLY A 23 -6.50 -5.21 6.80
N THR A 24 -6.88 -6.28 7.50
CA THR A 24 -6.93 -7.66 6.95
C THR A 24 -7.74 -7.76 5.65
N SER A 25 -8.93 -7.15 5.60
CA SER A 25 -9.78 -7.18 4.40
C SER A 25 -9.11 -6.53 3.19
N ALA A 26 -8.38 -5.44 3.37
CA ALA A 26 -7.65 -4.77 2.29
C ALA A 26 -6.57 -5.70 1.69
N ALA A 27 -5.88 -6.45 2.53
CA ALA A 27 -4.89 -7.43 2.09
C ALA A 27 -5.54 -8.62 1.37
N GLU A 28 -6.68 -9.12 1.84
CA GLU A 28 -7.43 -10.19 1.15
C GLU A 28 -7.83 -9.75 -0.27
N TYR A 29 -8.32 -8.53 -0.44
CA TYR A 29 -8.59 -7.97 -1.78
C TYR A 29 -7.33 -7.90 -2.64
N ALA A 30 -6.27 -7.25 -2.15
CA ALA A 30 -5.01 -7.13 -2.87
C ALA A 30 -4.45 -8.49 -3.33
N ALA A 31 -4.45 -9.48 -2.43
CA ALA A 31 -4.03 -10.85 -2.73
C ALA A 31 -4.93 -11.52 -3.77
N SER A 32 -6.25 -11.39 -3.64
CA SER A 32 -7.20 -11.97 -4.60
C SER A 32 -7.07 -11.41 -6.01
N TYR A 33 -6.72 -10.12 -6.14
CA TYR A 33 -6.49 -9.49 -7.44
C TYR A 33 -5.09 -9.79 -7.99
N GLY A 34 -4.15 -10.15 -7.12
CA GLY A 34 -2.76 -10.44 -7.48
C GLY A 34 -2.01 -9.20 -7.95
N VAL A 35 -2.23 -8.07 -7.27
CA VAL A 35 -1.49 -6.82 -7.52
C VAL A 35 -0.01 -7.00 -7.20
N ALA A 36 0.87 -6.22 -7.83
CA ALA A 36 2.30 -6.27 -7.52
C ALA A 36 2.64 -5.45 -6.28
N VAL A 37 2.00 -4.28 -6.14
CA VAL A 37 2.17 -3.36 -5.00
C VAL A 37 0.81 -2.86 -4.54
N VAL A 38 0.64 -2.73 -3.22
CA VAL A 38 -0.50 -2.00 -2.64
C VAL A 38 -0.03 -1.01 -1.58
N ALA A 39 -0.50 0.23 -1.69
CA ALA A 39 -0.32 1.28 -0.69
C ALA A 39 -1.67 1.67 -0.08
N CYS A 40 -1.77 1.55 1.24
CA CYS A 40 -2.97 1.86 2.02
C CYS A 40 -2.63 2.86 3.13
N ASN A 41 -3.62 3.59 3.61
CA ASN A 41 -3.49 4.39 4.82
C ASN A 41 -3.28 3.49 6.06
N ASP A 42 -2.46 3.92 7.01
CA ASP A 42 -2.17 3.16 8.23
C ASP A 42 -3.23 3.30 9.33
N ALA A 43 -4.17 4.24 9.17
CA ALA A 43 -5.23 4.56 10.11
C ALA A 43 -4.74 4.74 11.57
N GLY A 44 -3.55 5.33 11.73
CA GLY A 44 -2.92 5.53 13.05
C GLY A 44 -2.50 4.24 13.72
N SER A 45 -2.30 3.17 12.94
CA SER A 45 -2.07 1.78 13.36
C SER A 45 -3.24 1.16 14.15
N GLY A 46 -3.95 1.90 14.97
CA GLY A 46 -5.03 1.40 15.81
C GLY A 46 -4.58 0.37 16.85
N LYS A 47 -5.54 -0.22 17.56
CA LYS A 47 -5.27 -1.25 18.59
C LYS A 47 -4.56 -2.44 17.95
N ASN A 48 -3.46 -2.89 18.56
CA ASN A 48 -2.66 -4.03 18.09
C ASN A 48 -2.18 -3.89 16.63
N ALA A 49 -1.96 -2.67 16.14
CA ALA A 49 -1.58 -2.40 14.76
C ALA A 49 -2.63 -2.88 13.71
N ALA A 50 -3.91 -2.93 14.07
CA ALA A 50 -5.02 -3.35 13.20
C ALA A 50 -5.09 -2.60 11.86
N GLY A 51 -4.72 -1.32 11.82
CA GLY A 51 -4.72 -0.48 10.62
C GLY A 51 -3.73 -0.91 9.53
N ILE A 52 -2.72 -1.71 9.88
CA ILE A 52 -1.72 -2.27 8.94
C ILE A 52 -1.58 -3.80 9.05
N ALA A 53 -2.47 -4.45 9.81
CA ALA A 53 -2.35 -5.88 10.11
C ALA A 53 -2.37 -6.75 8.84
N GLY A 54 -3.17 -6.37 7.84
CA GLY A 54 -3.21 -7.06 6.56
C GLY A 54 -1.94 -6.90 5.76
N LEU A 55 -1.37 -5.68 5.74
CA LEU A 55 -0.17 -5.36 4.96
C LEU A 55 1.04 -6.23 5.35
N ARG A 56 1.16 -6.55 6.66
CA ARG A 56 2.23 -7.43 7.15
C ARG A 56 2.17 -8.85 6.57
N GLY A 57 0.96 -9.36 6.28
CA GLY A 57 0.76 -10.72 5.77
C GLY A 57 1.01 -10.87 4.27
N LEU A 58 1.11 -9.76 3.53
CA LEU A 58 1.19 -9.78 2.07
C LEU A 58 2.53 -10.26 1.51
N ASP A 59 3.58 -10.32 2.33
CA ASP A 59 4.86 -10.94 1.94
C ASP A 59 4.67 -12.40 1.49
N ALA A 60 3.79 -13.15 2.16
CA ALA A 60 3.48 -14.54 1.81
C ALA A 60 2.82 -14.69 0.42
N SER A 61 2.27 -13.59 -0.13
CA SER A 61 1.69 -13.54 -1.47
C SER A 61 2.64 -12.94 -2.52
N GLY A 62 3.88 -12.59 -2.13
CA GLY A 62 4.85 -11.92 -3.00
C GLY A 62 4.54 -10.46 -3.30
N ILE A 63 3.60 -9.85 -2.56
CA ILE A 63 3.09 -8.50 -2.81
C ILE A 63 3.85 -7.50 -1.94
N ALA A 64 4.34 -6.41 -2.55
CA ALA A 64 4.92 -5.30 -1.79
C ALA A 64 3.78 -4.49 -1.16
N ALA A 65 3.81 -4.35 0.17
CA ALA A 65 2.75 -3.71 0.93
C ALA A 65 3.28 -2.51 1.69
N ILE A 66 2.62 -1.36 1.48
CA ILE A 66 3.04 -0.06 1.97
C ILE A 66 1.92 0.56 2.80
N GLY A 67 2.25 1.00 4.00
CA GLY A 67 1.38 1.84 4.82
C GLY A 67 1.76 3.31 4.66
N VAL A 68 0.77 4.17 4.51
CA VAL A 68 0.90 5.63 4.43
C VAL A 68 0.40 6.26 5.73
N ALA A 69 1.15 7.22 6.26
CA ALA A 69 0.83 7.86 7.53
C ALA A 69 -0.53 8.58 7.45
N HIS A 70 -1.46 8.25 8.35
CA HIS A 70 -2.79 8.87 8.42
C HIS A 70 -2.79 10.39 8.63
N ASP A 71 -1.69 10.96 9.11
CA ASP A 71 -1.49 12.40 9.28
C ASP A 71 -0.86 13.08 8.04
N SER A 72 -0.45 12.30 7.04
CA SER A 72 0.04 12.80 5.74
C SER A 72 -1.01 12.73 4.62
N ALA A 73 -1.99 11.83 4.73
CA ALA A 73 -3.03 11.64 3.72
C ALA A 73 -4.38 11.23 4.33
N ARG A 74 -5.47 11.68 3.71
CA ARG A 74 -6.85 11.43 4.12
C ARG A 74 -7.28 9.99 3.83
N ILE A 75 -7.84 9.34 4.86
CA ILE A 75 -8.53 8.05 4.69
C ILE A 75 -9.75 8.25 3.77
N GLY A 76 -9.92 7.33 2.83
CA GLY A 76 -10.98 7.35 1.83
C GLY A 76 -10.68 8.20 0.59
N ASP A 77 -9.50 8.82 0.50
CA ASP A 77 -9.08 9.61 -0.66
C ASP A 77 -7.79 9.01 -1.27
N GLY A 78 -7.95 8.29 -2.38
CA GLY A 78 -6.82 7.64 -3.04
C GLY A 78 -5.88 8.62 -3.75
N LEU A 79 -6.40 9.77 -4.20
CA LEU A 79 -5.59 10.78 -4.86
C LEU A 79 -4.74 11.54 -3.85
N ASP A 80 -5.29 11.85 -2.67
CA ASP A 80 -4.54 12.45 -1.58
C ASP A 80 -3.43 11.54 -1.08
N THR A 81 -3.69 10.24 -0.99
CA THR A 81 -2.67 9.23 -0.67
C THR A 81 -1.52 9.23 -1.69
N TRP A 82 -1.85 9.41 -2.98
CA TRP A 82 -0.84 9.49 -4.03
C TRP A 82 -0.05 10.80 -3.99
N GLU A 83 -0.69 11.95 -3.86
CA GLU A 83 0.00 13.24 -3.96
C GLU A 83 0.73 13.63 -2.66
N ASN A 84 0.20 13.27 -1.50
CA ASN A 84 0.67 13.77 -0.19
C ASN A 84 1.20 12.68 0.74
N GLY A 85 0.97 11.40 0.43
CA GLY A 85 1.28 10.30 1.33
C GLY A 85 2.77 10.16 1.66
N VAL A 86 3.06 10.00 2.95
CA VAL A 86 4.39 9.62 3.47
C VAL A 86 4.36 8.18 3.95
N VAL A 87 5.35 7.37 3.57
CA VAL A 87 5.42 5.96 3.95
C VAL A 87 5.63 5.83 5.46
N SER A 88 4.70 5.19 6.17
CA SER A 88 4.80 4.88 7.61
C SER A 88 5.15 3.41 7.89
N PHE A 89 4.84 2.52 6.96
CA PHE A 89 5.13 1.09 7.05
C PHE A 89 5.49 0.53 5.68
N VAL A 90 6.37 -0.47 5.67
CA VAL A 90 6.64 -1.28 4.48
C VAL A 90 7.04 -2.69 4.92
N ASN A 91 6.50 -3.70 4.22
CA ASN A 91 6.80 -5.10 4.44
C ASN A 91 8.19 -5.50 3.87
N GLU A 92 8.61 -6.76 4.02
CA GLU A 92 9.95 -7.18 3.59
C GLU A 92 10.14 -7.08 2.07
N ARG A 93 9.12 -7.48 1.29
CA ARG A 93 9.14 -7.36 -0.17
C ARG A 93 9.30 -5.92 -0.63
N GLY A 94 8.53 -4.99 -0.06
CA GLY A 94 8.65 -3.57 -0.39
C GLY A 94 10.01 -2.98 -0.02
N ARG A 95 10.59 -3.40 1.12
CA ARG A 95 11.96 -2.99 1.50
C ARG A 95 13.01 -3.53 0.54
N ALA A 96 12.87 -4.77 0.08
CA ALA A 96 13.76 -5.37 -0.90
C ALA A 96 13.72 -4.64 -2.26
N LEU A 97 12.59 -4.02 -2.58
CA LEU A 97 12.39 -3.14 -3.74
C LEU A 97 12.91 -1.70 -3.50
N GLY A 98 13.46 -1.42 -2.33
CA GLY A 98 14.08 -0.13 -2.02
C GLY A 98 13.14 0.92 -1.41
N VAL A 99 11.89 0.56 -1.08
CA VAL A 99 10.94 1.46 -0.40
C VAL A 99 11.34 1.66 1.07
N ARG A 100 11.27 2.90 1.53
CA ARG A 100 11.73 3.40 2.84
C ARG A 100 10.63 4.18 3.55
N VAL A 101 10.55 3.96 4.87
CA VAL A 101 9.70 4.72 5.79
C VAL A 101 10.24 6.14 5.95
N GLY A 102 9.34 7.13 6.04
CA GLY A 102 9.64 8.54 6.25
C GLY A 102 9.75 9.37 4.97
N GLU A 103 9.74 8.72 3.81
CA GLU A 103 9.87 9.37 2.50
C GLU A 103 8.51 9.45 1.77
N PRO A 104 8.33 10.40 0.82
CA PRO A 104 7.12 10.50 0.01
C PRO A 104 6.82 9.20 -0.75
N LEU A 105 5.56 8.77 -0.76
CA LEU A 105 5.13 7.55 -1.45
C LEU A 105 5.36 7.65 -2.96
N LYS A 106 4.91 8.77 -3.55
CA LYS A 106 4.91 9.02 -4.99
C LYS A 106 6.29 8.85 -5.61
N ASP A 107 7.28 9.53 -5.05
CA ASP A 107 8.65 9.54 -5.56
C ASP A 107 9.24 8.12 -5.57
N GLN A 108 8.96 7.34 -4.53
CA GLN A 108 9.45 5.98 -4.41
C GLN A 108 8.77 5.02 -5.39
N LEU A 109 7.46 5.13 -5.59
CA LEU A 109 6.73 4.30 -6.55
C LEU A 109 7.07 4.65 -7.99
N VAL A 110 7.25 5.93 -8.33
CA VAL A 110 7.72 6.36 -9.65
C VAL A 110 9.11 5.78 -9.93
N ALA A 111 10.05 5.95 -9.01
CA ALA A 111 11.40 5.41 -9.16
C ALA A 111 11.41 3.87 -9.29
N LEU A 112 10.49 3.19 -8.60
CA LEU A 112 10.36 1.74 -8.67
C LEU A 112 9.84 1.28 -10.05
N ILE A 113 8.83 1.97 -10.60
CA ILE A 113 8.27 1.68 -11.93
C ILE A 113 9.29 1.95 -13.03
N GLU A 114 10.03 3.06 -12.94
CA GLU A 114 11.07 3.43 -13.93
C GLU A 114 12.24 2.43 -14.00
N ARG A 115 12.47 1.66 -12.92
CA ARG A 115 13.52 0.63 -12.86
C ARG A 115 13.04 -0.74 -13.37
N GLU A 116 11.77 -0.90 -13.71
CA GLU A 116 11.14 -2.19 -14.08
C GLU A 116 11.37 -3.31 -13.04
N GLU A 117 11.35 -2.97 -11.74
CA GLU A 117 11.67 -3.91 -10.66
C GLU A 117 10.45 -4.65 -10.08
N ILE A 118 9.29 -4.51 -10.73
CA ILE A 118 8.00 -5.10 -10.31
C ILE A 118 7.30 -5.82 -11.45
#